data_AF-A0A953SZE8-F1
#
_entry.id   AF-A0A953SZE8-F1
#
_cell.length_a   1.000
_cell.length_b   1.000
_cell.length_c   1.000
_cell.angle_alpha   90.00
_cell.angle_beta   90.00
_cell.angle_gamma   90.00
#
_symmetry.space_group_name_H-M   'P 1'
#
loop_
_entity.id
_entity.type
_entity.pdbx_description
1 polymer ?
#
loop_
_entity_poly.entity_id
_entity_poly.type
_entity_poly.pdbx_seq_one_letter_code
_entity_poly.pdbx_strand_id
1 'polypeptide(L)'
;MPCPFKFVTGYNCPGCGSQRALHQLAHGNIQTAFFLNPLLILSLPLLIYSLGLKLWNYLFETVHRVRLFYSNLFIFSYFGIAIAYWIFRNLPIYPFVK
;
A
#
# COMPACT_ATOMS: atom_id res chain seq x y z
N MET A 1 -7.50 -12.83 10.75
CA MET A 1 -7.37 -14.07 9.94
C MET A 1 -5.90 -14.41 9.71
N PRO A 2 -5.53 -15.70 9.85
CA PRO A 2 -4.21 -16.20 9.44
C PRO A 2 -4.08 -16.13 7.91
N CYS A 3 -2.89 -15.77 7.43
CA CYS A 3 -2.61 -15.59 6.02
C CYS A 3 -2.41 -16.96 5.36
N PRO A 4 -3.26 -17.43 4.43
CA PRO A 4 -3.10 -18.75 3.81
C PRO A 4 -1.77 -18.87 3.06
N PHE A 5 -1.28 -17.75 2.51
CA PHE A 5 0.05 -17.68 1.91
C PHE A 5 1.18 -17.93 2.91
N LYS A 6 1.08 -17.40 4.13
CA LYS A 6 2.06 -17.68 5.20
C LYS A 6 1.99 -19.13 5.65
N PHE A 7 0.80 -19.71 5.67
CA PHE A 7 0.62 -21.12 6.02
C PHE A 7 1.26 -22.06 4.99
N VAL A 8 1.17 -21.73 3.69
CA VAL A 8 1.73 -22.55 2.60
C VAL A 8 3.22 -22.31 2.39
N THR A 9 3.69 -21.06 2.50
CA THR A 9 5.07 -20.68 2.12
C THR A 9 5.98 -20.37 3.30
N GLY A 10 5.44 -20.19 4.51
CA GLY A 10 6.18 -19.67 5.67
C GLY A 10 6.45 -18.15 5.61
N TYR A 11 6.30 -17.51 4.45
CA TYR A 11 6.60 -16.10 4.24
C TYR A 11 5.39 -15.17 4.45
N ASN A 12 5.66 -13.95 4.90
CA ASN A 12 4.63 -12.93 5.01
C ASN A 12 4.29 -12.40 3.61
N CYS A 13 3.05 -12.61 3.16
CA CYS A 13 2.53 -12.03 1.92
C CYS A 13 2.62 -10.49 1.96
N PRO A 14 2.98 -9.82 0.84
CA PRO A 14 3.04 -8.36 0.77
C PRO A 14 1.71 -7.68 1.12
N GLY A 15 0.58 -8.39 0.97
CA GLY A 15 -0.76 -7.89 1.21
C GLY A 15 -1.38 -8.21 2.58
N CYS A 16 -0.78 -9.09 3.40
CA CYS A 16 -1.47 -9.56 4.62
C CYS A 16 -1.58 -8.49 5.73
N GLY A 17 -0.71 -7.47 5.71
CA GLY A 17 -0.88 -6.26 6.52
C GLY A 17 -1.90 -5.27 5.93
N SER A 18 -2.01 -5.21 4.60
CA SER A 18 -2.92 -4.31 3.88
C SER A 18 -4.38 -4.58 4.18
N GLN A 19 -4.79 -5.85 4.22
CA GLN A 19 -6.18 -6.20 4.49
C GLN A 19 -6.61 -5.82 5.91
N ARG A 20 -5.72 -6.00 6.90
CA ARG A 20 -5.98 -5.58 8.29
C ARG A 20 -5.94 -4.06 8.45
N ALA A 21 -5.01 -3.40 7.77
CA ALA A 21 -4.93 -1.95 7.76
C ALA A 21 -6.19 -1.34 7.13
N LEU A 22 -6.67 -1.88 6.01
CA LEU A 22 -7.94 -1.48 5.37
C LEU A 22 -9.14 -1.72 6.29
N HIS A 23 -9.18 -2.85 6.99
CA HIS A 23 -10.23 -3.11 7.97
C HIS A 23 -10.22 -2.06 9.10
N GLN A 24 -9.06 -1.72 9.64
CA GLN A 24 -8.94 -0.68 10.67
C GLN A 24 -9.29 0.72 10.13
N LEU A 25 -8.87 1.05 8.91
CA LEU A 25 -9.26 2.26 8.21
C LEU A 25 -10.77 2.37 8.03
N ALA A 26 -11.44 1.28 7.64
CA ALA A 26 -12.89 1.24 7.49
C ALA A 26 -13.64 1.47 8.82
N HIS A 27 -13.01 1.13 9.94
CA HIS A 27 -13.51 1.42 11.29
C HIS A 27 -13.06 2.79 11.84
N GLY A 28 -12.34 3.59 11.06
CA GLY A 28 -11.83 4.91 11.47
C GLY A 28 -10.53 4.89 12.28
N ASN A 29 -9.93 3.72 12.50
CA ASN A 29 -8.70 3.56 13.29
C ASN A 29 -7.44 3.77 12.43
N ILE A 30 -7.18 5.01 12.06
CA ILE A 30 -6.06 5.40 11.18
C ILE A 30 -4.70 5.09 11.83
N GLN A 31 -4.54 5.34 13.13
CA GLN A 31 -3.31 5.03 13.86
C GLN A 31 -2.98 3.53 13.79
N THR A 32 -3.95 2.67 14.10
CA THR A 32 -3.76 1.21 14.05
C THR A 32 -3.48 0.75 12.62
N ALA A 33 -4.13 1.34 11.62
CA ALA A 33 -3.86 1.04 10.22
C ALA A 33 -2.43 1.45 9.80
N PHE A 34 -1.90 2.56 10.31
CA PHE A 34 -0.52 2.99 10.07
C PHE A 34 0.50 2.00 10.63
N PHE A 35 0.30 1.50 11.86
CA PHE A 35 1.18 0.47 12.43
C PHE A 35 1.11 -0.86 11.68
N LEU A 36 -0.03 -1.18 11.06
CA LEU A 36 -0.22 -2.42 10.30
C LEU A 36 0.44 -2.35 8.91
N ASN A 37 0.23 -1.23 8.21
CA ASN A 37 0.82 -0.98 6.90
C ASN A 37 0.99 0.53 6.63
N PRO A 38 2.14 1.12 6.99
CA PRO A 38 2.38 2.55 6.79
C PRO A 38 2.45 2.90 5.30
N LEU A 39 2.89 1.96 4.46
CA LEU A 39 2.97 2.13 3.00
C LEU A 39 1.59 2.33 2.36
N LEU A 40 0.58 1.64 2.90
CA LEU A 40 -0.82 1.78 2.47
C LEU A 40 -1.42 3.12 2.90
N ILE A 41 -1.12 3.58 4.11
CA ILE A 41 -1.56 4.89 4.58
C ILE A 41 -0.91 6.01 3.77
N LEU A 42 0.38 5.89 3.44
CA LEU A 42 1.07 6.88 2.61
C LEU A 42 0.52 6.94 1.18
N SER A 43 0.04 5.83 0.62
CA SER A 43 -0.51 5.80 -0.74
C SER A 43 -1.96 6.27 -0.83
N LEU A 44 -2.70 6.31 0.29
CA LEU A 44 -4.10 6.74 0.32
C LEU A 44 -4.33 8.18 -0.17
N PRO A 45 -3.59 9.21 0.30
CA PRO A 45 -3.75 10.58 -0.20
C PRO A 45 -3.52 10.69 -1.70
N LEU A 46 -2.55 9.95 -2.23
CA LEU A 46 -2.25 9.92 -3.66
C LEU A 46 -3.39 9.28 -4.45
N LEU A 47 -3.95 8.16 -3.96
CA LEU A 47 -5.13 7.52 -4.53
C LEU A 47 -6.34 8.45 -4.52
N ILE A 48 -6.65 9.08 -3.39
CA ILE A 48 -7.78 10.02 -3.23
C ILE A 48 -7.63 11.20 -4.18
N TYR A 49 -6.43 11.78 -4.27
CA TYR A 49 -6.16 12.89 -5.18
C TYR A 49 -6.37 12.50 -6.65
N SER A 50 -5.88 11.32 -7.06
CA SER A 50 -6.06 10.84 -8.43
C SER A 50 -7.52 10.55 -8.78
N LEU A 51 -8.27 9.93 -7.86
CA LEU A 51 -9.70 9.65 -8.03
C LEU A 51 -10.51 10.95 -8.05
N GLY A 52 -10.19 11.90 -7.17
CA GLY A 52 -10.83 13.22 -7.12
C GLY A 52 -10.65 14.00 -8.41
N LEU A 53 -9.43 14.03 -8.97
CA LEU A 53 -9.17 14.67 -10.25
C LEU A 53 -9.86 13.96 -11.42
N LYS A 54 -9.92 12.62 -11.40
CA LYS A 54 -10.64 11.86 -12.42
C LYS A 54 -12.14 12.13 -12.38
N LEU A 55 -12.71 12.21 -11.17
CA LEU A 55 -14.11 12.56 -10.95
C LEU A 55 -14.38 14.01 -11.37
N TRP A 56 -13.49 14.93 -11.05
CA TRP A 56 -13.57 16.34 -11.46
C TRP A 56 -13.57 16.47 -12.98
N ASN A 57 -12.63 15.80 -13.66
CA ASN A 57 -12.57 15.77 -15.12
C ASN A 57 -13.82 15.19 -15.75
N TYR A 58 -14.41 14.17 -15.13
CA TYR A 58 -15.67 13.58 -15.59
C TYR A 58 -16.86 14.52 -15.41
N LEU A 59 -16.92 15.26 -14.29
CA LEU A 59 -18.03 16.17 -13.98
C LEU A 59 -17.95 17.50 -14.72
N PHE A 60 -16.75 18.03 -14.97
CA PHE A 60 -16.53 19.34 -15.58
C PHE A 60 -16.01 19.27 -17.03
N GLU A 61 -15.96 18.07 -17.62
CA GLU A 61 -15.39 17.80 -18.94
C GLU A 61 -13.97 18.36 -19.15
N THR A 62 -13.22 18.54 -18.05
CA THR A 62 -11.85 19.06 -18.08
C THR A 62 -10.83 17.94 -18.32
N VAL A 63 -9.67 18.26 -18.91
CA VAL A 63 -8.60 17.28 -19.15
C VAL A 63 -7.39 17.55 -18.25
N HIS A 64 -7.57 17.46 -16.92
CA HIS A 64 -6.46 17.61 -15.97
C HIS A 64 -5.79 16.26 -15.71
N ARG A 65 -4.62 16.03 -16.30
CA ARG A 65 -3.86 14.78 -16.09
C ARG A 65 -2.88 14.94 -14.93
N VAL A 66 -2.89 13.98 -14.01
CA VAL A 66 -1.86 13.88 -12.97
C VAL A 66 -0.58 13.34 -13.60
N ARG A 67 0.29 14.22 -14.08
CA ARG A 67 1.57 13.83 -14.70
C ARG A 67 2.48 13.06 -13.73
N LEU A 68 2.31 13.30 -12.43
CA LEU A 68 3.09 12.67 -11.35
C LEU A 68 2.97 11.13 -11.35
N PHE A 69 1.77 10.59 -11.59
CA PHE A 69 1.51 9.15 -11.62
C PHE A 69 2.00 8.46 -12.90
N TYR A 70 2.27 9.21 -13.97
CA TYR A 70 2.75 8.67 -15.25
C TYR A 70 4.25 8.81 -15.43
N SER A 71 4.94 9.42 -14.46
CA SER A 71 6.40 9.45 -14.46
C SER A 71 6.89 8.05 -14.09
N ASN A 72 7.52 7.36 -15.05
CA ASN A 72 8.13 6.04 -14.84
C ASN A 72 8.98 6.03 -13.57
N LEU A 73 9.68 7.14 -13.26
CA LEU A 73 10.50 7.28 -12.07
C LEU A 73 9.70 7.11 -10.76
N PHE A 74 8.50 7.65 -10.68
CA PHE A 74 7.66 7.58 -9.47
C PHE A 74 7.07 6.18 -9.28
N ILE A 75 6.66 5.53 -10.37
CA ILE A 75 6.15 4.15 -10.33
C ILE A 75 7.28 3.20 -9.90
N PHE A 76 8.45 3.30 -10.54
CA PHE A 76 9.60 2.47 -10.21
C PHE A 76 10.13 2.72 -8.80
N SER A 77 10.16 3.98 -8.33
CA SER A 77 10.58 4.28 -6.96
C SER A 77 9.61 3.73 -5.93
N TYR A 78 8.29 3.89 -6.14
CA TYR A 78 7.28 3.32 -5.26
C TYR A 78 7.34 1.79 -5.22
N PHE A 79 7.43 1.13 -6.38
CA PHE A 79 7.60 -0.32 -6.45
C PHE A 79 8.90 -0.78 -5.80
N GLY A 80 10.00 -0.06 -6.01
CA GLY A 80 11.29 -0.33 -5.38
C GLY A 80 11.21 -0.24 -3.86
N ILE A 81 10.56 0.79 -3.30
CA ILE A 81 10.33 0.94 -1.86
C ILE A 81 9.41 -0.16 -1.34
N ALA A 82 8.34 -0.50 -2.07
CA ALA A 82 7.41 -1.57 -1.67
C ALA A 82 8.10 -2.94 -1.62
N ILE A 83 8.93 -3.25 -2.63
CA ILE A 83 9.73 -4.48 -2.69
C ILE A 83 10.80 -4.48 -1.60
N ALA A 84 11.51 -3.37 -1.41
CA ALA A 84 12.51 -3.24 -0.34
C ALA A 84 11.86 -3.45 1.03
N TYR A 85 10.72 -2.82 1.31
CA TYR A 85 9.95 -3.01 2.54
C TYR A 85 9.49 -4.47 2.71
N TRP A 86 9.03 -5.12 1.62
CA TRP A 86 8.64 -6.52 1.64
C TRP A 86 9.82 -7.45 1.91
N ILE A 87 10.97 -7.18 1.30
CA ILE A 87 12.23 -7.90 1.52
C ILE A 87 12.69 -7.69 2.97
N PHE A 88 12.73 -6.46 3.48
CA PHE A 88 13.06 -6.17 4.88
C PHE A 88 12.13 -6.89 5.86
N ARG A 89 10.85 -7.04 5.52
CA ARG A 89 9.85 -7.73 6.36
C ARG A 89 9.91 -9.27 6.25
N ASN A 90 10.56 -9.79 5.21
CA ASN A 90 10.80 -11.22 5.00
C ASN A 90 12.28 -11.63 5.21
N LEU A 91 13.16 -10.66 5.46
CA LEU A 91 14.56 -10.89 5.77
C LEU A 91 14.64 -11.52 7.16
N PRO A 92 15.32 -12.68 7.30
CA PRO A 92 15.45 -13.39 8.56
C PRO A 92 16.55 -12.74 9.41
N ILE A 93 16.45 -11.44 9.68
CA ILE A 93 17.33 -10.81 10.69
C ILE A 93 16.82 -11.29 12.05
N TYR A 94 17.74 -11.89 12.80
CA TYR A 94 17.54 -12.66 14.02
C TYR A 94 16.44 -12.09 14.95
N PRO A 95 15.49 -12.90 15.46
CA PRO A 95 15.40 -14.37 15.41
C PRO A 95 14.17 -14.85 14.61
N PHE A 96 14.37 -15.26 13.36
CA PHE A 96 13.37 -16.00 12.57
C PHE A 96 13.86 -17.43 12.27
N VAL A 97 14.18 -18.18 13.32
CA VAL A 97 14.24 -19.64 13.25
C VAL A 97 13.24 -20.19 14.27
N LYS A 98 12.20 -20.84 13.75
CA LYS A 98 10.96 -21.36 14.37
C LYS A 98 9.82 -20.36 14.54
#